data_AF-A0A517QIP7-F1
#
_entry.id   AF-A0A517QIP7-F1
#
_cell.length_a   1.000
_cell.length_b   1.000
_cell.length_c   1.000
_cell.angle_alpha   90.00
_cell.angle_beta   90.00
_cell.angle_gamma   90.00
#
_symmetry.space_group_name_H-M   'P 1'
#
loop_
_entity.id
_entity.type
_entity.pdbx_description
1 polymer ?
#
loop_
_entity_poly.entity_id
_entity_poly.type
_entity_poly.pdbx_seq_one_letter_code
_entity_poly.pdbx_strand_id
1 'polypeptide(L)'
;MLRFQTYLPWGMTFCALVLTGCGFSGNSSMVPVAGKILVDGVPLENAEVHFFTDERSSSAKTDEEGNYELIAGTLPGVNKVYVTKWEGDLSLFDPTEGLDAGQMAAAAAVRPVSRRARTNSKTPKQILPAKYSDPVKTELRISVPESGLQGADLRLTSK
;
A
#
# COMPACT_ATOMS: atom_id res chain seq x y z
N MET A 1 -43.89 15.83 -61.77
CA MET A 1 -42.58 15.70 -62.45
C MET A 1 -41.49 16.01 -61.43
N LEU A 2 -40.88 14.98 -60.84
CA LEU A 2 -39.75 15.14 -59.91
C LEU A 2 -38.42 15.04 -60.67
N ARG A 3 -37.53 15.99 -60.38
CA ARG A 3 -36.11 16.11 -60.78
C ARG A 3 -35.47 16.94 -59.64
N PHE A 4 -34.30 16.70 -59.09
CA PHE A 4 -33.15 15.90 -59.50
C PHE A 4 -32.28 15.64 -58.26
N GLN A 5 -31.59 14.51 -58.29
CA GLN A 5 -30.76 13.93 -57.25
C GLN A 5 -29.32 14.48 -57.32
N THR A 6 -28.72 14.80 -56.17
CA THR A 6 -27.27 14.87 -55.90
C THR A 6 -27.10 14.27 -54.49
N TYR A 7 -26.61 13.04 -54.27
CA TYR A 7 -25.24 12.50 -54.39
C TYR A 7 -24.22 13.42 -53.68
N LEU A 8 -23.40 13.04 -52.69
CA LEU A 8 -22.78 11.77 -52.30
C LEU A 8 -22.15 11.99 -50.86
N PRO A 9 -21.37 11.07 -50.24
CA PRO A 9 -21.60 10.56 -48.88
C PRO A 9 -20.35 10.57 -47.98
N TRP A 10 -20.43 10.93 -46.71
CA TRP A 10 -19.40 10.59 -45.72
C TRP A 10 -20.08 10.76 -44.36
N GLY A 11 -20.20 9.75 -43.51
CA GLY A 11 -19.19 8.81 -43.11
C GLY A 11 -19.10 8.95 -41.59
N MET A 12 -19.38 7.87 -40.87
CA MET A 12 -19.07 7.70 -39.45
C MET A 12 -19.57 8.82 -38.52
N THR A 13 -20.78 8.64 -38.00
CA THR A 13 -21.18 9.16 -36.68
C THR A 13 -20.26 8.51 -35.63
N PHE A 14 -19.08 9.12 -35.46
CA PHE A 14 -18.03 8.69 -34.57
C PHE A 14 -18.41 9.07 -33.13
N CYS A 15 -18.44 8.01 -32.32
CA CYS A 15 -18.73 7.98 -30.90
C CYS A 15 -17.87 8.99 -30.12
N ALA A 16 -18.45 10.07 -29.62
CA ALA A 16 -17.81 10.98 -28.68
C ALA A 16 -18.56 10.95 -27.34
N LEU A 17 -18.53 9.78 -26.70
CA LEU A 17 -18.79 9.65 -25.27
C LEU A 17 -17.59 10.30 -24.55
N VAL A 18 -17.62 11.62 -24.40
CA VAL A 18 -16.65 12.34 -23.58
C VAL A 18 -16.95 11.96 -22.13
N LEU A 19 -16.23 10.94 -21.66
CA LEU A 19 -16.06 10.63 -20.25
C LEU A 19 -15.53 11.89 -19.57
N THR A 20 -16.43 12.67 -18.96
CA THR A 20 -16.09 13.61 -17.91
C THR A 20 -15.61 12.79 -16.71
N GLY A 21 -14.35 12.36 -16.78
CA GLY A 21 -13.62 11.75 -15.68
C GLY A 21 -13.53 12.76 -14.55
N CYS A 22 -14.09 12.36 -13.42
CA CYS A 22 -14.10 13.07 -12.15
C CYS A 22 -12.65 13.40 -11.74
N GLY A 23 -12.25 14.66 -11.91
CA GLY A 23 -11.00 15.17 -11.35
C GLY A 23 -11.18 15.29 -9.84
N PHE A 24 -10.64 14.32 -9.10
CA PHE A 24 -10.54 14.38 -7.64
C PHE A 24 -9.67 15.58 -7.27
N SER A 25 -10.34 16.68 -6.93
CA SER A 25 -9.74 17.91 -6.45
C SER A 25 -9.28 17.70 -5.00
N GLY A 26 -8.03 17.28 -4.85
CA GLY A 26 -7.30 17.21 -3.58
C GLY A 26 -6.22 18.28 -3.53
N ASN A 27 -6.55 19.45 -2.97
CA ASN A 27 -5.58 20.50 -2.70
C ASN A 27 -4.66 20.08 -1.55
N SER A 28 -3.37 19.87 -1.84
CA SER A 28 -2.19 20.19 -0.99
C SER A 28 -1.01 19.31 -1.41
N SER A 29 -0.23 19.75 -2.40
CA SER A 29 1.11 19.26 -2.82
C SER A 29 1.40 17.74 -2.83
N MET A 30 0.39 16.89 -2.67
CA MET A 30 0.49 15.44 -2.54
C MET A 30 0.32 14.84 -3.91
N VAL A 31 1.26 13.98 -4.25
CA VAL A 31 1.31 13.35 -5.55
C VAL A 31 1.02 11.86 -5.41
N PRO A 32 0.27 11.27 -6.35
CA PRO A 32 -0.04 9.85 -6.29
C PRO A 32 1.23 9.04 -6.53
N VAL A 33 1.36 7.93 -5.78
CA VAL A 33 2.45 6.96 -5.97
C VAL A 33 1.84 5.58 -6.04
N ALA A 34 2.15 4.87 -7.13
CA ALA A 34 1.75 3.50 -7.33
C ALA A 34 2.94 2.70 -7.89
N GLY A 35 2.99 1.41 -7.57
CA GLY A 35 4.06 0.54 -8.03
C GLY A 35 3.79 -0.92 -7.67
N LYS A 36 4.74 -1.79 -8.01
CA LYS A 36 4.69 -3.22 -7.67
C LYS A 36 5.83 -3.62 -6.75
N ILE A 37 5.56 -4.45 -5.75
CA ILE A 37 6.58 -5.05 -4.89
C ILE A 37 6.83 -6.49 -5.32
N LEU A 38 8.09 -6.80 -5.56
CA LEU A 38 8.56 -8.15 -5.82
C LEU A 38 9.62 -8.53 -4.80
N VAL A 39 9.51 -9.71 -4.20
CA VAL A 39 10.54 -10.31 -3.35
C VAL A 39 11.10 -11.51 -4.07
N ASP A 40 12.40 -11.53 -4.35
CA ASP A 40 13.07 -12.61 -5.09
C ASP A 40 12.39 -12.93 -6.45
N GLY A 41 11.78 -11.91 -7.07
CA GLY A 41 11.04 -12.04 -8.34
C GLY A 41 9.58 -12.47 -8.20
N VAL A 42 9.11 -12.75 -6.99
CA VAL A 42 7.71 -13.12 -6.70
C VAL A 42 6.92 -11.87 -6.26
N PRO A 43 5.74 -11.59 -6.84
CA PRO A 43 4.90 -10.48 -6.38
C PRO A 43 4.54 -10.67 -4.90
N LEU A 44 4.72 -9.62 -4.10
CA LEU A 44 4.51 -9.68 -2.67
C LEU A 44 3.13 -9.13 -2.32
N GLU A 45 2.18 -10.03 -2.07
CA GLU A 45 0.84 -9.65 -1.64
C GLU A 45 0.73 -9.33 -0.16
N ASN A 46 -0.30 -8.56 0.23
CA ASN A 46 -0.65 -8.28 1.61
C ASN A 46 0.54 -7.75 2.44
N ALA A 47 1.45 -7.00 1.82
CA ALA A 47 2.55 -6.30 2.46
C ALA A 47 2.17 -4.84 2.67
N GLU A 48 2.66 -4.25 3.74
CA GLU A 48 2.44 -2.86 4.04
C GLU A 48 3.68 -2.05 3.66
N VAL A 49 3.46 -1.02 2.87
CA VAL A 49 4.47 -0.13 2.34
C VAL A 49 4.28 1.20 3.02
N HIS A 50 5.34 1.72 3.60
CA HIS A 50 5.31 2.97 4.35
C HIS A 50 6.27 3.94 3.70
N PHE A 51 5.74 5.05 3.24
CA PHE A 51 6.46 6.21 2.76
C PHE A 51 6.48 7.25 3.87
N PHE A 52 7.65 7.75 4.22
CA PHE A 52 7.76 8.81 5.20
C PHE A 52 8.84 9.83 4.83
N THR A 53 8.55 11.05 5.22
CA THR A 53 9.39 12.24 5.15
C THR A 53 9.39 12.90 6.53
N ASP A 54 10.16 13.96 6.68
CA ASP A 54 10.20 14.71 7.96
C ASP A 54 8.86 15.41 8.27
N GLU A 55 8.04 15.66 7.25
CA GLU A 55 6.76 16.37 7.38
C GLU A 55 5.54 15.43 7.33
N ARG A 56 5.65 14.28 6.65
CA ARG A 56 4.49 13.42 6.38
C ARG A 56 4.86 11.94 6.33
N SER A 57 3.91 11.10 6.74
CA SER A 57 3.96 9.67 6.51
C SER A 57 2.68 9.19 5.82
N SER A 58 2.79 8.15 5.01
CA SER A 58 1.70 7.57 4.25
C SER A 58 1.99 6.09 4.06
N SER A 59 0.94 5.28 4.10
CA SER A 59 1.08 3.84 3.91
C SER A 59 0.11 3.32 2.86
N ALA A 60 0.49 2.20 2.25
CA ALA A 60 -0.33 1.43 1.31
C ALA A 60 -0.16 -0.05 1.58
N LYS A 61 -1.17 -0.83 1.21
CA LYS A 61 -1.13 -2.28 1.27
C LYS A 61 -1.06 -2.85 -0.14
N THR A 62 -0.21 -3.85 -0.37
CA THR A 62 -0.16 -4.53 -1.66
C THR A 62 -1.32 -5.50 -1.85
N ASP A 63 -1.82 -5.58 -3.08
CA ASP A 63 -2.82 -6.55 -3.55
C ASP A 63 -2.19 -7.94 -3.84
N GLU A 64 -3.00 -8.90 -4.30
CA GLU A 64 -2.58 -10.27 -4.66
C GLU A 64 -1.51 -10.31 -5.76
N GLU A 65 -1.47 -9.29 -6.61
CA GLU A 65 -0.50 -9.13 -7.70
C GLU A 65 0.74 -8.32 -7.27
N GLY A 66 0.83 -7.96 -5.99
CA GLY A 66 1.90 -7.17 -5.40
C GLY A 66 1.86 -5.68 -5.73
N ASN A 67 0.78 -5.18 -6.34
CA ASN A 67 0.63 -3.76 -6.63
C ASN A 67 0.20 -3.00 -5.39
N TYR A 68 0.72 -1.80 -5.18
CA TYR A 68 0.31 -0.89 -4.12
C TYR A 68 0.02 0.50 -4.69
N GLU A 69 -0.87 1.22 -4.02
CA GLU A 69 -1.23 2.60 -4.33
C GLU A 69 -1.36 3.41 -3.03
N LEU A 70 -0.63 4.52 -2.93
CA LEU A 70 -0.75 5.45 -1.81
C LEU A 70 -2.05 6.26 -1.96
N ILE A 71 -3.10 5.86 -1.23
CA ILE A 71 -4.39 6.58 -1.20
C ILE A 71 -4.22 8.03 -0.72
N ALA A 72 -3.34 8.24 0.27
CA ALA A 72 -3.05 9.57 0.81
C ALA A 72 -2.07 10.37 -0.06
N GLY A 73 -1.44 9.77 -1.08
CA GLY A 73 -0.31 10.33 -1.81
C GLY A 73 0.93 10.54 -0.93
N THR A 74 1.97 11.16 -1.49
CA THR A 74 3.13 11.62 -0.71
C THR A 74 3.63 12.96 -1.21
N LEU A 75 4.57 13.61 -0.49
CA LEU A 75 5.20 14.83 -0.97
C LEU A 75 6.22 14.51 -2.08
N PRO A 76 6.32 15.35 -3.13
CA PRO A 76 7.37 15.22 -4.12
C PRO A 76 8.75 15.40 -3.47
N GLY A 77 9.75 14.71 -4.02
CA GLY A 77 11.11 14.67 -3.49
C GLY A 77 11.54 13.28 -3.02
N VAL A 78 12.62 13.24 -2.25
CA VAL A 78 13.23 11.98 -1.78
C VAL A 78 12.48 11.48 -0.54
N ASN A 79 11.69 10.44 -0.73
CA ASN A 79 10.92 9.79 0.33
C ASN A 79 11.67 8.56 0.82
N LYS A 80 11.72 8.34 2.14
CA LYS A 80 12.20 7.08 2.71
C LYS A 80 11.06 6.07 2.67
N VAL A 81 11.39 4.84 2.30
CA VAL A 81 10.39 3.77 2.15
C VAL A 81 10.80 2.60 3.01
N TYR A 82 9.85 1.95 3.68
CA TYR A 82 10.08 0.64 4.26
C TYR A 82 8.86 -0.25 4.02
N VAL A 83 9.10 -1.55 3.94
CA VAL A 83 8.08 -2.54 3.63
C VAL A 83 8.05 -3.55 4.75
N THR A 84 6.89 -3.72 5.37
CA THR A 84 6.66 -4.72 6.39
C THR A 84 5.74 -5.79 5.83
N LYS A 85 6.15 -7.05 6.02
CA LYS A 85 5.30 -8.19 5.74
C LYS A 85 5.41 -9.17 6.88
N TRP A 86 4.24 -9.50 7.41
CA TRP A 86 4.07 -10.41 8.52
C TRP A 86 3.51 -11.73 7.99
N GLU A 87 4.14 -12.85 8.34
CA GLU A 87 3.67 -14.20 8.10
C GLU A 87 2.97 -14.69 9.37
N GLY A 88 1.65 -14.81 9.28
CA GLY A 88 0.80 -15.16 10.40
C GLY A 88 -0.61 -14.60 10.21
N ASP A 89 -1.59 -15.27 10.81
CA ASP A 89 -2.96 -14.79 10.81
C ASP A 89 -3.09 -13.62 11.79
N LEU A 90 -3.17 -12.40 11.26
CA LEU A 90 -3.38 -11.19 12.06
C LEU A 90 -4.82 -11.10 12.61
N SER A 91 -5.74 -12.01 12.22
CA SER A 91 -7.08 -12.07 12.80
C SER A 91 -7.10 -12.51 14.27
N LEU A 92 -5.98 -13.01 14.79
CA LEU A 92 -5.81 -13.27 16.24
C LEU A 92 -5.68 -11.99 17.09
N PHE A 93 -5.62 -10.82 16.46
CA PHE A 93 -5.66 -9.52 17.10
C PHE A 93 -6.94 -8.78 16.72
N ASP A 94 -8.09 -9.42 16.86
CA ASP A 94 -9.36 -8.70 16.81
C ASP A 94 -9.50 -7.87 18.10
N PRO A 95 -9.47 -6.52 18.04
CA PRO A 95 -9.66 -5.69 19.23
C PRO A 95 -11.09 -5.75 19.78
N THR A 96 -12.02 -6.36 19.04
CA THR A 96 -13.43 -6.53 19.43
C THR A 96 -13.69 -7.79 20.24
N GLU A 97 -12.77 -8.76 20.20
CA GLU A 97 -12.70 -9.86 21.17
C GLU A 97 -12.13 -9.30 22.48
N GLY A 98 -12.98 -8.58 23.22
CA GLY A 98 -12.64 -7.95 24.48
C GLY A 98 -11.94 -8.94 25.42
N LEU A 99 -10.91 -8.46 26.14
CA LEU A 99 -10.17 -9.22 27.14
C LEU A 99 -11.15 -9.89 28.12
N ASP A 100 -11.34 -11.20 27.99
CA ASP A 100 -12.33 -11.92 28.78
C ASP A 100 -11.96 -11.89 30.28
N ALA A 101 -12.95 -11.95 31.17
CA ALA A 101 -12.75 -11.72 32.61
C ALA A 101 -11.69 -12.67 33.23
N GLY A 102 -11.56 -13.88 32.68
CA GLY A 102 -10.50 -14.82 33.05
C GLY A 102 -9.08 -14.35 32.69
N GLN A 103 -8.92 -13.64 31.56
CA GLN A 103 -7.62 -13.07 31.15
C GLN A 103 -7.24 -11.85 31.99
N MET A 104 -8.21 -11.03 32.41
CA MET A 104 -7.96 -9.93 33.36
C MET A 104 -7.61 -10.44 34.76
N ALA A 105 -8.28 -11.47 35.25
CA ALA A 105 -7.95 -12.12 36.52
C ALA A 105 -6.55 -12.76 36.49
N ALA A 106 -6.17 -13.39 35.38
CA ALA A 106 -4.84 -13.95 35.19
C ALA A 106 -3.75 -12.87 35.08
N ALA A 107 -4.02 -11.74 34.41
CA ALA A 107 -3.08 -10.61 34.33
C ALA A 107 -2.88 -9.93 35.70
N ALA A 108 -3.95 -9.78 36.48
CA ALA A 108 -3.89 -9.20 37.83
C ALA A 108 -3.19 -10.13 38.84
N ALA A 109 -3.25 -11.45 38.64
CA ALA A 109 -2.57 -12.43 39.47
C ALA A 109 -1.05 -12.52 39.24
N VAL A 110 -0.53 -11.94 38.16
CA VAL A 110 0.91 -11.97 37.83
C VAL A 110 1.56 -10.62 38.19
N ARG A 111 2.14 -10.52 39.39
CA ARG A 111 3.13 -9.47 39.75
C ARG A 111 4.37 -9.60 38.83
N PRO A 112 5.16 -8.52 38.60
CA PRO A 112 5.85 -8.28 37.35
C PRO A 112 7.05 -9.22 37.18
N VAL A 113 6.80 -10.42 36.67
CA VAL A 113 7.85 -11.29 36.16
C VAL A 113 8.03 -10.93 34.70
N SER A 114 9.18 -10.37 34.41
CA SER A 114 9.78 -10.33 33.09
C SER A 114 9.37 -11.53 32.23
N ARG A 115 8.66 -11.23 31.13
CA ARG A 115 8.75 -11.92 29.83
C ARG A 115 9.02 -13.42 29.94
N ARG A 116 8.01 -14.23 30.26
CA ARG A 116 8.01 -15.66 29.92
C ARG A 116 6.91 -15.95 28.91
N ALA A 117 7.38 -16.48 27.79
CA ALA A 117 6.66 -16.89 26.60
C ALA A 117 5.30 -17.53 26.93
N ARG A 118 4.22 -16.96 26.40
CA ARG A 118 3.06 -17.75 26.01
C ARG A 118 3.53 -18.66 24.87
N THR A 119 3.89 -19.89 25.19
CA THR A 119 4.33 -20.94 24.26
C THR A 119 3.19 -21.52 23.42
N ASN A 120 2.37 -20.64 22.84
CA ASN A 120 1.57 -20.96 21.65
C ASN A 120 1.25 -19.69 20.84
N SER A 121 2.19 -18.76 20.79
CA SER A 121 2.06 -17.55 19.98
C SER A 121 2.65 -17.85 18.60
N LYS A 122 1.76 -18.07 17.61
CA LYS A 122 2.04 -17.68 16.23
C LYS A 122 2.32 -16.17 16.25
N THR A 123 3.51 -15.80 16.71
CA THR A 123 4.01 -14.44 16.58
C THR A 123 4.10 -14.21 15.07
N PRO A 124 3.44 -13.18 14.52
CA PRO A 124 3.59 -12.86 13.11
C PRO A 124 5.08 -12.73 12.83
N LYS A 125 5.62 -13.62 11.99
CA LYS A 125 7.05 -13.63 11.68
C LYS A 125 7.27 -12.63 10.57
N GLN A 126 8.10 -11.63 10.81
CA GLN A 126 8.46 -10.69 9.75
C GLN A 126 9.30 -11.44 8.71
N ILE A 127 8.82 -11.52 7.47
CA ILE A 127 9.51 -12.28 6.41
C ILE A 127 10.55 -11.44 5.66
N LEU A 128 10.43 -10.12 5.75
CA LEU A 128 11.35 -9.20 5.11
C LEU A 128 12.55 -8.92 6.03
N PRO A 129 13.78 -8.87 5.49
CA PRO A 129 14.96 -8.43 6.23
C PRO A 129 14.80 -7.03 6.82
N ALA A 130 15.40 -6.80 7.99
CA ALA A 130 15.38 -5.51 8.68
C ALA A 130 15.88 -4.34 7.81
N LYS A 131 16.76 -4.58 6.83
CA LYS A 131 17.20 -3.55 5.86
C LYS A 131 16.08 -2.95 5.01
N TYR A 132 14.95 -3.65 4.88
CA TYR A 132 13.77 -3.17 4.16
C TYR A 132 12.60 -2.88 5.10
N SER A 133 12.59 -3.49 6.28
CA SER A 133 11.42 -3.57 7.12
C SER A 133 11.52 -2.78 8.43
N ASP A 134 12.68 -2.19 8.68
CA ASP A 134 12.97 -1.31 9.81
C ASP A 134 13.01 0.15 9.31
N PRO A 135 12.20 1.07 9.86
CA PRO A 135 12.19 2.48 9.43
C PRO A 135 13.50 3.22 9.70
N VAL A 136 14.34 2.73 10.62
CA VAL A 136 15.63 3.35 10.96
C VAL A 136 16.75 2.80 10.08
N LYS A 137 16.68 1.51 9.74
CA LYS A 137 17.71 0.83 8.92
C LYS A 137 17.39 0.82 7.43
N THR A 138 16.19 1.23 7.05
CA THR A 138 15.83 1.27 5.63
C THR A 138 16.70 2.27 4.89
N GLU A 139 17.36 1.77 3.86
CA GLU A 139 18.11 2.58 2.91
C GLU A 139 17.32 2.82 1.61
N LEU A 140 16.09 2.30 1.53
CA LEU A 140 15.20 2.50 0.39
C LEU A 140 14.77 3.96 0.32
N ARG A 141 15.13 4.60 -0.80
CA ARG A 141 14.76 5.99 -1.10
C ARG A 141 14.15 6.03 -2.48
N ILE A 142 12.95 6.61 -2.57
CA ILE A 142 12.27 6.82 -3.83
C ILE A 142 12.18 8.31 -4.08
N SER A 143 12.67 8.74 -5.26
CA SER A 143 12.49 10.11 -5.73
C SER A 143 11.16 10.21 -6.45
N VAL A 144 10.20 10.92 -5.84
CA VAL A 144 8.87 11.11 -6.41
C VAL A 144 8.82 12.47 -7.11
N PRO A 145 8.50 12.54 -8.41
CA PRO A 145 8.37 13.81 -9.11
C PRO A 145 7.06 14.52 -8.75
N GLU A 146 6.96 15.81 -9.04
CA GLU A 146 5.76 16.64 -8.78
C GLU A 146 4.51 16.18 -9.53
N SER A 147 4.67 15.39 -10.60
CA SER A 147 3.56 14.77 -11.34
C SER A 147 3.01 13.50 -10.67
N GLY A 148 3.68 12.98 -9.64
CA GLY A 148 3.45 11.63 -9.11
C GLY A 148 4.24 10.56 -9.85
N LEU A 149 4.37 9.40 -9.22
CA LEU A 149 5.16 8.28 -9.71
C LEU A 149 4.28 7.03 -9.85
N GLN A 150 3.96 6.66 -11.09
CA GLN A 150 3.28 5.39 -11.39
C GLN A 150 4.30 4.41 -11.96
N GLY A 151 4.48 3.26 -11.33
CA GLY A 151 5.53 2.29 -11.64
C GLY A 151 6.75 2.35 -10.70
N ALA A 152 6.54 2.72 -9.44
CA ALA A 152 7.57 2.70 -8.39
C ALA A 152 7.90 1.26 -7.97
N ASP A 153 8.43 0.45 -8.88
CA ASP A 153 8.61 -0.97 -8.62
C ASP A 153 9.76 -1.24 -7.63
N LEU A 154 9.42 -1.91 -6.53
CA LEU A 154 10.35 -2.27 -5.46
C LEU A 154 10.74 -3.73 -5.60
N ARG A 155 11.99 -3.97 -6.00
CA ARG A 155 12.59 -5.31 -6.06
C ARG A 155 13.39 -5.57 -4.79
N LEU A 156 12.78 -6.33 -3.88
CA LEU A 156 13.35 -6.73 -2.61
C LEU A 156 13.95 -8.14 -2.70
N THR A 157 14.81 -8.47 -1.74
CA THR A 157 15.48 -9.77 -1.64
C THR A 157 15.32 -10.31 -0.22
N SER A 158 15.04 -11.59 -0.06
CA SER A 158 14.87 -12.19 1.28
C SER A 158 16.18 -12.50 2.01
N LYS A 159 17.33 -12.50 1.30
CA LYS A 159 18.68 -12.76 1.84
C LYS A 159 19.43 -11.51 2.29
#